data_AF-A0A843BNI0-F1
#
_entry.id   AF-A0A843BNI0-F1
#
_cell.length_a   1.000
_cell.length_b   1.000
_cell.length_c   1.000
_cell.angle_alpha   90.00
_cell.angle_beta   90.00
_cell.angle_gamma   90.00
#
_symmetry.space_group_name_H-M   'P 1'
#
loop_
_entity.id
_entity.type
_entity.pdbx_description
1 polymer ?
#
loop_
_entity_poly.entity_id
_entity_poly.type
_entity_poly.pdbx_seq_one_letter_code
_entity_poly.pdbx_strand_id
1 'polypeptide(L)'
;MSKEKKSKNKGKEKIEAAKRKEEISKQIETVLKENKPKDVRSLVKIIEEKYETPEEEILSVIREREINQNITLQEPIPVSTELPKKPREYFIKNNYYTKEFWTSIGVIALVLIFVLVDVDEGFFFYLRYAVVSFFMLILTGWSLTSAIFPEINDELRFLERVATATGLSILVLILDGVFLNYTFHFTPLSIGLSLIIITLVCMIVTFILRIKLARDGFIFKRKQKKITTEMKEEKLD
;
A
#
# COMPACT_ATOMS: atom_id res chain seq x y z
N MET A 1 13.04 10.09 -57.01
CA MET A 1 12.20 11.16 -56.39
C MET A 1 11.20 10.70 -55.31
N SER A 2 10.99 9.39 -55.07
CA SER A 2 9.91 8.90 -54.17
C SER A 2 10.32 8.58 -52.71
N LYS A 3 11.62 8.39 -52.40
CA LYS A 3 12.09 8.07 -51.03
C LYS A 3 12.34 9.30 -50.16
N GLU A 4 12.75 10.43 -50.76
CA GLU A 4 13.11 11.65 -50.04
C GLU A 4 11.89 12.44 -49.53
N LYS A 5 10.77 12.42 -50.27
CA LYS A 5 9.48 12.97 -49.81
C LYS A 5 8.89 12.19 -48.63
N LYS A 6 9.07 10.86 -48.56
CA LYS A 6 8.59 10.03 -47.42
C LYS A 6 9.36 10.29 -46.12
N SER A 7 10.66 10.61 -46.20
CA SER A 7 11.48 10.95 -45.03
C SER A 7 11.09 12.30 -44.39
N LYS A 8 10.88 13.34 -45.22
CA LYS A 8 10.41 14.65 -44.75
C LYS A 8 8.99 14.63 -44.18
N ASN A 9 8.10 13.74 -44.66
CA ASN A 9 6.74 13.64 -44.16
C ASN A 9 6.67 12.98 -42.76
N LYS A 10 7.46 11.93 -42.53
CA LYS A 10 7.57 11.28 -41.20
C LYS A 10 8.11 12.20 -40.11
N GLY A 11 9.00 13.14 -40.46
CA GLY A 11 9.52 14.13 -39.52
C GLY A 11 8.46 15.17 -39.11
N LYS A 12 7.61 15.60 -40.05
CA LYS A 12 6.52 16.54 -39.78
C LYS A 12 5.40 15.90 -38.95
N GLU A 13 4.99 14.67 -39.26
CA GLU A 13 4.01 13.91 -38.47
C GLU A 13 4.47 13.72 -37.01
N LYS A 14 5.76 13.46 -36.77
CA LYS A 14 6.31 13.32 -35.40
C LYS A 14 6.28 14.63 -34.62
N ILE A 15 6.54 15.76 -35.26
CA ILE A 15 6.53 17.09 -34.62
C ILE A 15 5.09 17.53 -34.31
N GLU A 16 4.15 17.24 -35.22
CA GLU A 16 2.73 17.54 -35.04
C GLU A 16 2.10 16.65 -33.96
N ALA A 17 2.45 15.36 -33.93
CA ALA A 17 2.08 14.45 -32.85
C ALA A 17 2.66 14.89 -31.49
N ALA A 18 3.91 15.37 -31.45
CA ALA A 18 4.52 15.88 -30.21
C ALA A 18 3.82 17.16 -29.69
N LYS A 19 3.46 18.10 -30.59
CA LYS A 19 2.67 19.28 -30.22
C LYS A 19 1.27 18.92 -29.70
N ARG A 20 0.60 17.97 -30.36
CA ARG A 20 -0.73 17.49 -29.95
C ARG A 20 -0.69 16.84 -28.56
N LYS A 21 0.35 16.05 -28.28
CA LYS A 21 0.60 15.48 -26.94
C LYS A 21 0.84 16.55 -25.88
N GLU A 22 1.61 17.60 -26.20
CA GLU A 22 1.85 18.70 -25.28
C GLU A 22 0.56 19.47 -24.97
N GLU A 23 -0.30 19.67 -25.97
CA GLU A 23 -1.61 20.30 -25.84
C GLU A 23 -2.58 19.49 -24.99
N ILE A 24 -2.67 18.18 -25.23
CA ILE A 24 -3.43 17.23 -24.39
C ILE A 24 -2.91 17.28 -22.94
N SER A 25 -1.59 17.40 -22.77
CA SER A 25 -1.00 17.46 -21.44
C SER A 25 -1.35 18.75 -20.67
N LYS A 26 -1.45 19.89 -21.38
CA LYS A 26 -1.95 21.15 -20.81
C LYS A 26 -3.43 21.05 -20.46
N GLN A 27 -4.23 20.38 -21.29
CA GLN A 27 -5.65 20.13 -21.00
C GLN A 27 -5.81 19.25 -19.75
N ILE A 28 -5.01 18.19 -19.61
CA ILE A 28 -4.98 17.34 -18.40
C ILE A 28 -4.64 18.18 -17.16
N GLU A 29 -3.62 19.04 -17.22
CA GLU A 29 -3.23 19.90 -16.09
C GLU A 29 -4.32 20.92 -15.71
N THR A 30 -5.03 21.50 -16.69
CA THR A 30 -6.17 22.40 -16.44
C THR A 30 -7.32 21.67 -15.77
N VAL A 31 -7.68 20.48 -16.26
CA VAL A 31 -8.77 19.67 -15.68
C VAL A 31 -8.43 19.16 -14.28
N LEU A 32 -7.17 18.79 -14.03
CA LEU A 32 -6.70 18.41 -12.70
C LEU A 32 -6.79 19.57 -11.70
N LYS A 33 -6.54 20.82 -12.13
CA LYS A 33 -6.64 22.02 -11.28
C LYS A 33 -8.09 22.43 -11.01
N GLU A 34 -8.98 22.36 -11.99
CA GLU A 34 -10.39 22.78 -11.86
C GLU A 34 -11.26 21.74 -11.14
N ASN A 35 -11.17 20.46 -11.52
CA ASN A 35 -12.18 19.47 -11.15
C ASN A 35 -11.70 18.40 -10.16
N LYS A 36 -10.40 18.26 -9.91
CA LYS A 36 -9.79 17.24 -9.02
C LYS A 36 -10.52 15.87 -9.09
N PRO A 37 -10.58 15.24 -10.28
CA PRO A 37 -11.32 14.00 -10.46
C PRO A 37 -10.75 12.87 -9.58
N LYS A 38 -11.62 12.02 -9.06
CA LYS A 38 -11.26 10.91 -8.17
C LYS A 38 -10.62 9.73 -8.89
N ASP A 39 -10.91 9.54 -10.18
CA ASP A 39 -10.47 8.39 -10.97
C ASP A 39 -10.00 8.79 -12.36
N VAL A 40 -9.08 8.00 -12.92
CA VAL A 40 -8.59 8.16 -14.31
C VAL A 40 -9.75 8.07 -15.31
N ARG A 41 -10.73 7.18 -15.08
CA ARG A 41 -11.93 7.07 -15.93
C ARG A 41 -12.79 8.35 -15.90
N SER A 42 -12.88 8.98 -14.73
CA SER A 42 -13.60 10.25 -14.57
C SER A 42 -12.83 11.41 -15.22
N LEU A 43 -11.50 11.41 -15.13
CA LEU A 43 -10.63 12.37 -15.81
C LEU A 43 -10.76 12.26 -17.35
N VAL A 44 -10.69 11.04 -17.88
CA VAL A 44 -10.84 10.77 -19.32
C VAL A 44 -12.21 11.23 -19.81
N LYS A 45 -13.29 10.89 -19.09
CA LYS A 45 -14.65 11.30 -19.47
C LYS A 45 -14.83 12.82 -19.50
N ILE A 46 -14.25 13.55 -18.54
CA ILE A 46 -14.31 15.02 -18.51
C ILE A 46 -13.52 15.63 -19.67
N ILE A 47 -12.38 15.04 -20.04
CA ILE A 47 -11.55 15.54 -21.15
C ILE A 47 -12.21 15.21 -22.50
N GLU A 48 -12.78 14.02 -22.65
CA GLU A 48 -13.52 13.59 -23.83
C GLU A 48 -14.75 14.50 -24.07
N GLU A 49 -15.49 14.84 -23.00
CA GLU A 49 -16.67 15.71 -23.08
C GLU A 49 -16.31 17.19 -23.31
N LYS A 50 -15.16 17.67 -22.81
CA LYS A 50 -14.76 19.08 -22.89
C LYS A 50 -13.90 19.42 -24.11
N TYR A 51 -13.18 18.45 -24.67
CA TYR A 51 -12.18 18.68 -25.73
C TYR A 51 -12.25 17.69 -26.91
N GLU A 52 -13.30 16.85 -27.00
CA GLU A 52 -13.55 15.89 -28.10
C GLU A 52 -12.31 15.03 -28.46
N THR A 53 -11.50 14.71 -27.46
CA THR A 53 -10.23 14.00 -27.67
C THR A 53 -10.44 12.50 -27.49
N PRO A 54 -9.95 11.65 -28.41
CA PRO A 54 -10.17 10.21 -28.32
C PRO A 54 -9.49 9.60 -27.07
N GLU A 55 -10.20 8.71 -26.37
CA GLU A 55 -9.75 8.04 -25.14
C GLU A 55 -8.36 7.41 -25.28
N GLU A 56 -8.05 6.81 -26.43
CA GLU A 56 -6.76 6.18 -26.70
C GLU A 56 -5.59 7.18 -26.68
N GLU A 57 -5.77 8.39 -27.25
CA GLU A 57 -4.73 9.43 -27.23
C GLU A 57 -4.50 9.93 -25.81
N ILE A 58 -5.58 10.14 -25.03
CA ILE A 58 -5.51 10.57 -23.63
C ILE A 58 -4.78 9.52 -22.77
N LEU A 59 -5.15 8.24 -22.87
CA LEU A 59 -4.52 7.15 -22.12
C LEU A 59 -3.04 6.97 -22.48
N SER A 60 -2.68 7.17 -23.75
CA SER A 60 -1.28 7.10 -24.20
C SER A 60 -0.42 8.19 -23.55
N VAL A 61 -0.96 9.41 -23.44
CA VAL A 61 -0.27 10.55 -22.82
C VAL A 61 -0.18 10.37 -21.30
N ILE A 62 -1.23 9.85 -20.65
CA ILE A 62 -1.22 9.56 -19.21
C ILE A 62 -0.18 8.47 -18.89
N ARG A 63 -0.14 7.38 -19.66
CA ARG A 63 0.85 6.30 -19.46
C ARG A 63 2.28 6.78 -19.71
N GLU A 64 2.50 7.62 -20.72
CA GLU A 64 3.82 8.24 -20.98
C GLU A 64 4.23 9.19 -19.84
N ARG A 65 3.29 9.98 -19.29
CA ARG A 65 3.51 10.85 -18.12
C ARG A 65 3.76 10.05 -16.83
N GLU A 66 3.15 8.88 -16.67
CA GLU A 66 3.41 7.96 -15.54
C GLU A 66 4.82 7.36 -15.62
N ILE A 67 5.21 6.84 -16.79
CA ILE A 67 6.56 6.30 -17.04
C ILE A 67 7.64 7.37 -16.79
N ASN A 68 7.36 8.62 -17.17
CA ASN A 68 8.26 9.76 -16.96
C ASN A 68 8.20 10.35 -15.53
N GLN A 69 7.55 9.69 -14.57
CA GLN A 69 7.38 10.10 -13.16
C GLN A 69 6.71 11.48 -12.95
N ASN A 70 6.03 12.01 -13.96
CA ASN A 70 5.40 13.32 -13.90
C ASN A 70 3.98 13.25 -13.30
N ILE A 71 3.37 12.05 -13.31
CA ILE A 71 2.08 11.76 -12.67
C ILE A 71 2.19 10.39 -11.99
N THR A 72 1.93 10.30 -10.68
CA THR A 72 1.84 9.00 -9.98
C THR A 72 0.38 8.61 -9.84
N LEU A 73 -0.03 7.53 -10.49
CA LEU A 73 -1.37 6.97 -10.30
C LEU A 73 -1.41 6.26 -8.94
N GLN A 74 -2.21 6.79 -8.01
CA GLN A 74 -2.49 6.09 -6.76
C GLN A 74 -3.46 4.94 -7.03
N GLU A 75 -3.14 3.77 -6.47
CA GLU A 75 -4.10 2.67 -6.44
C GLU A 75 -5.35 3.12 -5.66
N PRO A 76 -6.56 2.72 -6.10
CA PRO A 76 -7.78 3.08 -5.40
C PRO A 76 -7.69 2.55 -3.98
N ILE A 77 -7.57 3.46 -3.02
CA ILE A 77 -7.40 3.13 -1.62
C ILE A 77 -8.73 2.56 -1.12
N PRO A 78 -8.81 1.27 -0.73
CA PRO A 78 -10.04 0.75 -0.18
C PRO A 78 -10.25 1.35 1.21
N VAL A 79 -11.20 2.27 1.33
CA VAL A 79 -11.71 2.85 2.60
C VAL A 79 -10.82 3.96 3.20
N SER A 80 -11.46 4.90 3.93
CA SER A 80 -10.84 6.04 4.63
C SER A 80 -9.70 5.62 5.57
N THR A 81 -8.46 5.76 5.11
CA THR A 81 -7.23 5.48 5.88
C THR A 81 -6.81 6.63 6.79
N GLU A 82 -7.76 7.36 7.36
CA GLU A 82 -7.42 8.40 8.32
C GLU A 82 -6.88 7.75 9.59
N LEU A 83 -5.60 8.03 9.89
CA LEU A 83 -4.96 7.57 11.11
C LEU A 83 -5.77 8.04 12.34
N PRO A 84 -6.16 7.12 13.24
CA PRO A 84 -6.94 7.48 14.42
C PRO A 84 -6.10 8.34 15.36
N LYS A 85 -6.56 9.57 15.62
CA LYS A 85 -5.84 10.55 16.45
C LYS A 85 -5.94 10.23 17.94
N LYS A 86 -6.99 9.51 18.33
CA LYS A 86 -7.26 9.13 19.71
C LYS A 86 -7.22 7.61 19.87
N PRO A 87 -6.71 7.08 21.00
CA PRO A 87 -6.70 5.65 21.27
C PRO A 87 -8.11 5.04 21.26
N ARG A 88 -9.14 5.78 21.71
CA ARG A 88 -10.54 5.31 21.70
C ARG A 88 -11.09 5.12 20.28
N GLU A 89 -10.66 5.94 19.34
CA GLU A 89 -11.09 5.83 17.94
C GLU A 89 -10.53 4.57 17.28
N TYR A 90 -9.38 4.06 17.75
CA TYR A 90 -8.78 2.82 17.27
C TYR A 90 -9.65 1.58 17.58
N PHE A 91 -10.39 1.58 18.69
CA PHE A 91 -11.18 0.42 19.13
C PHE A 91 -12.67 0.52 18.83
N ILE A 92 -13.22 1.74 18.74
CA ILE A 92 -14.68 1.99 18.73
C ILE A 92 -15.19 2.46 17.35
N LYS A 93 -14.39 3.21 16.59
CA LYS A 93 -14.84 3.74 15.30
C LYS A 93 -14.87 2.61 14.26
N ASN A 94 -15.88 2.57 13.40
CA ASN A 94 -15.93 1.60 12.29
C ASN A 94 -14.94 2.00 11.18
N ASN A 95 -13.65 1.84 11.45
CA ASN A 95 -12.56 2.11 10.53
C ASN A 95 -11.83 0.81 10.15
N TYR A 96 -11.07 0.84 9.06
CA TYR A 96 -10.25 -0.28 8.59
C TYR A 96 -9.31 -0.79 9.69
N TYR A 97 -8.62 0.10 10.40
CA TYR A 97 -7.70 -0.25 11.48
C TYR A 97 -8.35 -0.98 12.65
N THR A 98 -9.59 -0.59 12.97
CA THR A 98 -10.37 -1.24 14.03
C THR A 98 -10.75 -2.65 13.62
N LYS A 99 -11.17 -2.84 12.36
CA LYS A 99 -11.45 -4.17 11.82
C LYS A 99 -10.18 -5.03 11.82
N GLU A 100 -9.06 -4.52 11.30
CA GLU A 100 -7.76 -5.20 11.31
C GLU A 100 -7.35 -5.65 12.72
N PHE A 101 -7.50 -4.78 13.72
CA PHE A 101 -7.20 -5.11 15.11
C PHE A 101 -8.12 -6.20 15.67
N TRP A 102 -9.44 -6.06 15.52
CA TRP A 102 -10.40 -7.03 16.04
C TRP A 102 -10.33 -8.38 15.31
N THR A 103 -10.02 -8.38 14.00
CA THR A 103 -9.77 -9.62 13.27
C THR A 103 -8.48 -10.27 13.76
N SER A 104 -7.42 -9.48 13.99
CA SER A 104 -6.14 -10.02 14.47
C SER A 104 -6.28 -10.62 15.88
N ILE A 105 -6.93 -9.93 16.81
CA ILE A 105 -7.15 -10.44 18.16
C ILE A 105 -8.07 -11.66 18.17
N GLY A 106 -9.10 -11.69 17.32
CA GLY A 106 -9.99 -12.85 17.17
C GLY A 106 -9.24 -14.08 16.67
N VAL A 107 -8.37 -13.93 15.66
CA VAL A 107 -7.54 -15.02 15.14
C VAL A 107 -6.53 -15.47 16.19
N ILE A 108 -5.86 -14.55 16.89
CA ILE A 108 -4.91 -14.90 17.96
C ILE A 108 -5.61 -15.69 19.08
N ALA A 109 -6.79 -15.24 19.51
CA ALA A 109 -7.57 -15.94 20.53
C ALA A 109 -7.96 -17.35 20.06
N LEU A 110 -8.40 -17.49 18.81
CA LEU A 110 -8.76 -18.78 18.22
C LEU A 110 -7.55 -19.73 18.14
N VAL A 111 -6.40 -19.22 17.71
CA VAL A 111 -5.14 -19.98 17.68
C VAL A 111 -4.73 -20.40 19.08
N LEU A 112 -4.83 -19.50 20.07
CA LEU A 112 -4.49 -19.80 21.46
C LEU A 112 -5.37 -20.93 22.01
N ILE A 113 -6.68 -20.92 21.73
CA ILE A 113 -7.60 -22.00 22.10
C ILE A 113 -7.15 -23.32 21.46
N PHE A 114 -6.84 -23.33 20.16
CA PHE A 114 -6.39 -24.54 19.46
C PHE A 114 -4.99 -25.01 19.85
N VAL A 115 -4.14 -24.14 20.39
CA VAL A 115 -2.83 -24.52 20.92
C VAL A 115 -2.95 -25.12 22.32
N LEU A 116 -3.88 -24.63 23.14
CA LEU A 116 -4.08 -25.09 24.52
C LEU A 116 -5.00 -26.31 24.63
N VAL A 117 -6.00 -26.42 23.78
CA VAL A 117 -6.90 -27.57 23.72
C VAL A 117 -6.30 -28.56 22.74
N ASP A 118 -5.81 -29.69 23.25
CA ASP A 118 -5.33 -30.76 22.37
C ASP A 118 -6.53 -31.43 21.73
N VAL A 119 -6.74 -31.11 20.46
CA VAL A 119 -7.74 -31.74 19.61
C VAL A 119 -6.99 -32.70 18.70
N ASP A 120 -7.13 -33.99 18.99
CA ASP A 120 -6.40 -35.05 18.29
C ASP A 120 -7.19 -35.62 17.10
N GLU A 121 -8.52 -35.55 17.12
CA GLU A 121 -9.38 -36.17 16.11
C GLU A 121 -10.62 -35.33 15.75
N GLY A 122 -11.20 -35.59 14.57
CA GLY A 122 -12.46 -35.00 14.10
C GLY A 122 -12.33 -33.71 13.30
N PHE A 123 -13.47 -33.03 13.06
CA PHE A 123 -13.52 -31.80 12.24
C PHE A 123 -12.62 -30.68 12.77
N PHE A 124 -12.55 -30.54 14.10
CA PHE A 124 -11.77 -29.50 14.75
C PHE A 124 -10.25 -29.69 14.60
N PHE A 125 -9.76 -30.91 14.36
CA PHE A 125 -8.36 -31.17 14.05
C PHE A 125 -7.94 -30.48 12.75
N TYR A 126 -8.69 -30.68 11.67
CA TYR A 126 -8.42 -30.02 10.38
C TYR A 126 -8.55 -28.50 10.48
N LEU A 127 -9.55 -28.03 11.23
CA LEU A 127 -9.76 -26.59 11.46
C LEU A 127 -8.58 -25.97 12.22
N ARG A 128 -8.02 -26.66 13.22
CA ARG A 128 -6.80 -26.25 13.93
C ARG A 128 -5.66 -25.99 12.96
N TYR A 129 -5.32 -26.95 12.09
CA TYR A 129 -4.23 -26.74 11.12
C TYR A 129 -4.50 -25.61 10.14
N ALA A 130 -5.73 -25.49 9.64
CA ALA A 130 -6.09 -24.40 8.73
C ALA A 130 -5.91 -23.02 9.38
N VAL A 131 -6.42 -22.85 10.61
CA VAL A 131 -6.35 -21.59 11.34
C VAL A 131 -4.92 -21.26 11.77
N VAL A 132 -4.19 -22.25 12.31
CA VAL A 132 -2.80 -22.06 12.75
C VAL A 132 -1.88 -21.77 11.56
N SER A 133 -2.07 -22.45 10.42
CA SER A 133 -1.30 -22.19 9.21
C SER A 133 -1.58 -20.81 8.64
N PHE A 134 -2.85 -20.40 8.58
CA PHE A 134 -3.22 -19.04 8.19
C PHE A 134 -2.59 -17.98 9.09
N PHE A 135 -2.62 -18.20 10.41
CA PHE A 135 -1.97 -17.33 11.38
C PHE A 135 -0.45 -17.21 11.13
N MET A 136 0.21 -18.35 10.95
CA MET A 136 1.67 -18.42 10.75
C MET A 136 2.15 -17.81 9.44
N LEU A 137 1.38 -17.93 8.35
CA LEU A 137 1.78 -17.51 7.01
C LEU A 137 1.35 -16.10 6.63
N ILE A 138 0.24 -15.62 7.19
CA ILE A 138 -0.36 -14.34 6.77
C ILE A 138 -0.37 -13.35 7.92
N LEU A 139 -0.89 -13.74 9.08
CA LEU A 139 -1.14 -12.77 10.15
C LEU A 139 0.15 -12.26 10.81
N THR A 140 1.09 -13.16 11.09
CA THR A 140 2.38 -12.82 11.73
C THR A 140 3.16 -11.83 10.86
N GLY A 141 3.33 -12.14 9.57
CA GLY A 141 3.99 -11.27 8.60
C GLY A 141 3.26 -9.94 8.36
N TRP A 142 1.92 -9.96 8.33
CA TRP A 142 1.12 -8.74 8.20
C TRP A 142 1.26 -7.81 9.40
N SER A 143 1.25 -8.36 10.62
CA SER A 143 1.45 -7.57 11.84
C SER A 143 2.85 -6.97 11.92
N LEU A 144 3.88 -7.69 11.47
CA LEU A 144 5.25 -7.18 11.43
C LEU A 144 5.41 -6.10 10.37
N THR A 145 4.86 -6.30 9.17
CA THR A 145 4.85 -5.29 8.10
C THR A 145 4.17 -4.01 8.58
N SER A 146 3.06 -4.14 9.30
CA SER A 146 2.32 -3.01 9.87
C SER A 146 3.08 -2.28 10.99
N ALA A 147 4.00 -2.98 11.67
CA ALA A 147 4.87 -2.38 12.66
C ALA A 147 6.03 -1.60 12.01
N ILE A 148 6.58 -2.11 10.90
CA ILE A 148 7.70 -1.46 10.18
C ILE A 148 7.17 -0.29 9.34
N PHE A 149 6.09 -0.51 8.59
CA PHE A 149 5.43 0.44 7.72
C PHE A 149 4.02 0.72 8.27
N PRO A 150 3.89 1.61 9.27
CA PRO A 150 2.59 1.92 9.87
C PRO A 150 1.68 2.71 8.91
N GLU A 151 2.25 3.32 7.87
CA GLU A 151 1.54 4.07 6.83
C GLU A 151 1.02 3.13 5.73
N ILE A 152 -0.22 3.35 5.29
CA ILE A 152 -0.87 2.51 4.27
C ILE A 152 -0.80 3.15 2.87
N ASN A 153 -0.61 4.47 2.77
CA ASN A 153 -0.88 5.19 1.52
C ASN A 153 0.36 5.71 0.77
N ASP A 154 1.51 5.89 1.43
CA ASP A 154 2.63 6.65 0.85
C ASP A 154 3.93 5.85 0.66
N GLU A 155 4.14 4.75 1.39
CA GLU A 155 5.42 4.03 1.38
C GLU A 155 5.42 2.75 0.53
N LEU A 156 4.36 1.94 0.60
CA LEU A 156 4.23 0.69 -0.16
C LEU A 156 2.86 0.60 -0.83
N ARG A 157 2.83 0.17 -2.10
CA ARG A 157 1.58 -0.19 -2.77
C ARG A 157 0.94 -1.41 -2.10
N PHE A 158 -0.36 -1.63 -2.32
CA PHE A 158 -1.07 -2.74 -1.65
C PHE A 158 -0.44 -4.10 -1.97
N LEU A 159 -0.08 -4.34 -3.24
CA LEU A 159 0.55 -5.58 -3.66
C LEU A 159 1.94 -5.78 -3.06
N GLU A 160 2.72 -4.70 -2.96
CA GLU A 160 4.04 -4.71 -2.32
C GLU A 160 3.91 -5.05 -0.84
N ARG A 161 2.94 -4.44 -0.14
CA ARG A 161 2.67 -4.73 1.27
C ARG A 161 2.33 -6.21 1.51
N VAL A 162 1.52 -6.81 0.63
CA VAL A 162 1.19 -8.25 0.71
C VAL A 162 2.42 -9.12 0.47
N ALA A 163 3.23 -8.79 -0.54
CA ALA A 163 4.46 -9.53 -0.83
C ALA A 163 5.47 -9.43 0.32
N THR A 164 5.68 -8.23 0.87
CA THR A 164 6.52 -7.98 2.03
C THR A 164 6.03 -8.71 3.27
N ALA A 165 4.72 -8.70 3.53
CA ALA A 165 4.13 -9.45 4.63
C ALA A 165 4.37 -10.95 4.51
N THR A 166 4.18 -11.51 3.32
CA THR A 166 4.42 -12.94 3.07
C THR A 166 5.90 -13.30 3.28
N GLY A 167 6.82 -12.48 2.75
CA GLY A 167 8.26 -12.67 2.92
C GLY A 167 8.69 -12.57 4.40
N LEU A 168 8.17 -11.60 5.14
CA LEU A 168 8.42 -11.44 6.57
C LEU A 168 7.84 -12.60 7.39
N SER A 169 6.69 -13.16 6.99
CA SER A 169 6.11 -14.33 7.65
C SER A 169 7.06 -15.52 7.60
N ILE A 170 7.59 -15.82 6.41
CA ILE A 170 8.53 -16.94 6.21
C ILE A 170 9.82 -16.69 7.00
N LEU A 171 10.34 -15.45 6.98
CA LEU A 171 11.53 -15.08 7.73
C LEU A 171 11.34 -15.29 9.23
N VAL A 172 10.22 -14.82 9.79
CA VAL A 172 9.90 -14.98 11.21
C VAL A 172 9.79 -16.45 11.58
N LEU A 173 9.14 -17.29 10.77
CA LEU A 173 9.03 -18.73 11.03
C LEU A 173 10.41 -19.42 11.10
N ILE A 174 11.32 -19.09 10.18
CA ILE A 174 12.68 -19.63 10.18
C ILE A 174 13.44 -19.18 11.42
N LEU A 175 13.41 -17.88 11.73
CA LEU A 175 14.12 -17.32 12.88
C LEU A 175 13.58 -17.85 14.21
N ASP A 176 12.25 -17.95 14.34
CA ASP A 176 11.58 -18.47 15.54
C ASP A 176 11.95 -19.94 15.78
N GLY A 177 11.95 -20.75 14.71
CA GLY A 177 12.38 -22.14 14.78
C GLY A 177 13.84 -22.30 15.26
N VAL A 178 14.75 -21.50 14.72
CA VAL A 178 16.17 -21.49 15.15
C VAL A 178 16.29 -21.02 16.61
N PHE A 179 15.57 -19.96 16.97
CA PHE A 179 15.58 -19.39 18.32
C PHE A 179 15.09 -20.38 19.39
N LEU A 180 13.98 -21.07 19.10
CA LEU A 180 13.40 -22.08 19.98
C LEU A 180 14.25 -23.32 20.08
N ASN A 181 14.85 -23.76 18.97
CA ASN A 181 15.79 -24.88 18.96
C ASN A 181 16.97 -24.62 19.92
N TYR A 182 17.46 -23.37 19.98
CA TYR A 182 18.58 -23.02 20.85
C TYR A 182 18.18 -22.82 22.33
N THR A 183 16.96 -22.35 22.61
CA THR A 183 16.58 -21.88 23.95
C THR A 183 15.68 -22.85 24.73
N PHE A 184 14.61 -23.35 24.11
CA PHE A 184 13.48 -23.96 24.84
C PHE A 184 13.13 -25.38 24.38
N HIS A 185 14.00 -26.01 23.57
CA HIS A 185 13.71 -27.24 22.82
C HIS A 185 12.55 -27.09 21.82
N PHE A 186 12.68 -27.78 20.70
CA PHE A 186 11.73 -27.69 19.59
C PHE A 186 10.47 -28.50 19.89
N THR A 187 9.49 -27.89 20.57
CA THR A 187 8.15 -28.46 20.73
C THR A 187 7.10 -27.67 19.93
N PRO A 188 6.06 -28.33 19.39
CA PRO A 188 4.99 -27.65 18.65
C PRO A 188 4.29 -26.55 19.47
N LEU A 189 4.17 -26.76 20.79
CA LEU A 189 3.56 -25.83 21.71
C LEU A 189 4.43 -24.58 21.90
N SER A 190 5.75 -24.75 22.07
CA SER A 190 6.68 -23.62 22.20
C SER A 190 6.68 -22.72 20.96
N ILE A 191 6.59 -23.31 19.76
CA ILE A 191 6.51 -22.56 18.49
C ILE A 191 5.23 -21.74 18.44
N GLY A 192 4.09 -22.37 18.69
CA GLY A 192 2.80 -21.68 18.72
C GLY A 192 2.78 -20.49 19.69
N LEU A 193 3.27 -20.68 20.92
CA LEU A 193 3.32 -19.62 21.92
C LEU A 193 4.29 -18.50 21.56
N SER A 194 5.48 -18.81 21.05
CA SER A 194 6.48 -17.81 20.66
C SER A 194 5.94 -16.88 19.56
N LEU A 195 5.37 -17.45 18.50
CA LEU A 195 4.76 -16.68 17.41
C LEU A 195 3.57 -15.82 17.88
N ILE A 196 2.75 -16.31 18.81
CA ILE A 196 1.68 -15.52 19.43
C ILE A 196 2.26 -14.30 20.15
N ILE A 197 3.31 -14.49 20.95
CA ILE A 197 3.96 -13.41 21.70
C ILE A 197 4.57 -12.38 20.74
N ILE A 198 5.32 -12.82 19.72
CA ILE A 198 5.92 -11.94 18.71
C ILE A 198 4.84 -11.11 18.01
N THR A 199 3.73 -11.75 17.62
CA THR A 199 2.62 -11.06 16.94
C THR A 199 1.95 -10.03 17.84
N LEU A 200 1.72 -10.36 19.13
CA LEU A 200 1.17 -9.42 20.10
C LEU A 200 2.09 -8.20 20.31
N VAL A 201 3.40 -8.42 20.41
CA VAL A 201 4.39 -7.34 20.51
C VAL A 201 4.34 -6.46 19.27
N CYS A 202 4.34 -7.05 18.07
CA CYS A 202 4.22 -6.29 16.82
C CYS A 202 2.93 -5.48 16.75
N MET A 203 1.81 -6.02 17.24
CA MET A 203 0.52 -5.32 17.26
C MET A 203 0.55 -4.12 18.24
N ILE A 204 1.16 -4.28 19.42
CA ILE A 204 1.34 -3.18 20.39
C ILE A 204 2.23 -2.09 19.80
N VAL A 205 3.36 -2.46 19.17
CA VAL A 205 4.26 -1.52 18.52
C VAL A 205 3.55 -0.77 17.40
N THR A 206 2.81 -1.49 16.54
CA THR A 206 1.99 -0.92 15.47
C THR A 206 1.00 0.11 16.02
N PHE A 207 0.31 -0.22 17.11
CA PHE A 207 -0.64 0.67 17.76
C PHE A 207 0.04 1.95 18.29
N ILE A 208 1.18 1.81 18.99
CA ILE A 208 1.94 2.94 19.52
C ILE A 208 2.44 3.82 18.38
N LEU A 209 3.01 3.22 17.33
CA LEU A 209 3.53 3.94 16.17
C LEU A 209 2.40 4.69 15.46
N ARG A 210 1.26 4.06 15.21
CA ARG A 210 0.10 4.70 14.56
C ARG A 210 -0.45 5.88 15.37
N ILE A 211 -0.55 5.75 16.70
CA ILE A 211 -0.98 6.87 17.57
C ILE A 211 0.06 7.99 17.60
N LYS A 212 1.34 7.63 17.68
CA LYS A 212 2.43 8.61 17.66
C LYS A 212 2.42 9.36 16.33
N LEU A 213 2.25 8.66 15.23
CA LEU A 213 2.16 9.23 13.88
C LEU A 213 0.93 10.15 13.72
N ALA A 214 -0.22 9.76 14.30
CA ALA A 214 -1.43 10.57 14.29
C ALA A 214 -1.33 11.83 15.16
N ARG A 215 -0.57 11.78 16.26
CA ARG A 215 -0.33 12.91 17.18
C ARG A 215 0.73 13.86 16.66
N ASP A 216 1.85 13.31 16.20
CA ASP A 216 3.02 14.07 15.78
C ASP A 216 2.84 14.69 14.41
N GLY A 217 1.73 14.38 13.71
CA GLY A 217 1.21 15.11 12.55
C GLY A 217 2.34 15.69 11.72
N PHE A 218 3.10 14.79 11.08
CA PHE A 218 4.33 15.04 10.31
C PHE A 218 5.66 15.20 11.09
N ILE A 219 6.45 14.12 11.11
CA ILE A 219 7.88 14.24 10.74
C ILE A 219 8.03 14.46 9.21
N PHE A 220 6.99 14.18 8.42
CA PHE A 220 6.99 14.30 6.95
C PHE A 220 6.70 15.70 6.38
N LYS A 221 6.72 16.77 7.20
CA LYS A 221 6.66 18.17 6.68
C LYS A 221 7.93 18.53 5.94
N ARG A 222 8.97 17.70 6.06
CA ARG A 222 10.21 17.84 5.32
C ARG A 222 10.05 17.65 3.82
N LYS A 223 9.21 16.74 3.31
CA LYS A 223 9.16 16.51 1.85
C LYS A 223 8.43 17.62 1.11
N GLN A 224 7.31 18.14 1.64
CA GLN A 224 6.67 19.33 1.06
C GLN A 224 7.49 20.61 1.25
N LYS A 225 8.18 20.78 2.39
CA LYS A 225 9.05 21.95 2.57
C LYS A 225 10.24 21.90 1.60
N LYS A 226 10.80 20.73 1.29
CA LYS A 226 11.93 20.61 0.35
C LYS A 226 11.54 20.99 -1.09
N ILE A 227 10.39 20.50 -1.58
CA ILE A 227 9.87 20.86 -2.93
C ILE A 227 9.48 22.35 -3.01
N THR A 228 8.91 22.92 -1.94
CA THR A 228 8.54 24.34 -1.91
C THR A 228 9.76 25.27 -1.79
N THR A 229 10.89 24.77 -1.25
CA THR A 229 12.13 25.55 -1.17
C THR A 229 12.90 25.48 -2.50
N GLU A 230 12.93 24.31 -3.16
CA GLU A 230 13.55 24.15 -4.48
C GLU A 230 12.82 24.95 -5.58
N MET A 231 11.48 25.00 -5.58
CA MET A 231 10.74 25.89 -6.50
C MET A 231 10.85 27.39 -6.21
N LYS A 232 11.38 27.76 -5.04
CA LYS A 232 11.59 29.18 -4.67
C LYS A 232 13.00 29.64 -5.02
N GLU A 233 13.97 28.74 -5.05
CA GLU A 233 15.33 29.02 -5.51
C GLU A 233 15.41 29.03 -7.05
N GLU A 234 14.68 28.17 -7.76
CA GLU A 234 14.60 28.20 -9.24
C GLU A 234 13.87 29.45 -9.81
N LYS A 235 13.20 30.24 -8.97
CA LYS A 235 12.55 31.50 -9.37
C LYS A 235 13.34 32.76 -9.00
N LEU A 236 14.51 32.60 -8.38
CA LEU A 236 15.38 33.73 -8.02
C LEU A 236 16.67 33.82 -8.83
N ASP A 237 16.92 32.85 -9.71
CA ASP A 237 17.94 32.88 -10.78
C ASP A 237 17.29 33.10 -12.16
#